data_AF-A0A535CNE8-F1
#
_entry.id   AF-A0A535CNE8-F1
#
_cell.length_a   1.000
_cell.length_b   1.000
_cell.length_c   1.000
_cell.angle_alpha   90.00
_cell.angle_beta   90.00
_cell.angle_gamma   90.00
#
_symmetry.space_group_name_H-M   'P 1'
#
loop_
_entity.id
_entity.type
_entity.pdbx_description
1 polymer ?
#
loop_
_entity_poly.entity_id
_entity_poly.type
_entity_poly.pdbx_seq_one_letter_code
_entity_poly.pdbx_strand_id
1 'polypeptide(L)'
;MPNIDFKSVSHPFFVQDKIYELKGHKEKADETKKDNERKEELHLWFGKVIGKLEQIPQIKGAPNLQRLDFIEAMERAGELGFQVVVWDEDPSHPELPPGVVIYQNPPPGTVINPGGEIQVVLTS
;
A
#
# COMPACT_ATOMS: atom_id res chain seq x y z
N MET A 1 80.06 23.34 16.39
CA MET A 1 78.61 23.57 16.14
C MET A 1 78.26 22.81 14.86
N PRO A 2 77.36 21.81 14.88
CA PRO A 2 76.96 21.16 13.64
C PRO A 2 75.82 21.95 12.97
N ASN A 3 75.97 22.13 11.66
CA ASN A 3 75.08 22.85 10.76
C ASN A 3 74.02 21.86 10.24
N ILE A 4 72.73 22.19 10.41
CA ILE A 4 71.61 21.35 9.95
C ILE A 4 71.35 21.71 8.48
N ASP A 5 71.71 20.81 7.57
CA ASP A 5 71.49 20.94 6.13
C ASP A 5 70.02 20.65 5.78
N PHE A 6 69.24 21.70 5.49
CA PHE A 6 67.87 21.57 4.98
C PHE A 6 67.87 21.27 3.47
N LYS A 7 68.44 20.14 3.06
CA LYS A 7 68.25 19.58 1.72
C LYS A 7 67.20 18.49 1.76
N SER A 8 65.93 18.85 1.57
CA SER A 8 64.92 17.99 0.91
C SER A 8 63.47 18.50 0.94
N VAL A 9 63.15 19.68 1.45
CA VAL A 9 61.76 20.19 1.36
C VAL A 9 61.62 21.13 0.15
N SER A 10 61.82 20.58 -1.04
CA SER A 10 61.68 21.32 -2.31
C SER A 10 60.27 21.17 -2.90
N HIS A 11 59.20 21.44 -2.15
CA HIS A 11 57.88 21.73 -2.73
C HIS A 11 57.14 22.71 -1.81
N PRO A 12 57.10 24.01 -2.13
CA PRO A 12 56.40 25.05 -1.35
C PRO A 12 54.90 24.81 -1.13
N PHE A 13 54.35 23.76 -1.76
CA PHE A 13 52.92 23.46 -1.84
C PHE A 13 52.52 22.14 -1.17
N PHE A 14 53.44 21.35 -0.58
CA PHE A 14 53.08 20.07 0.06
C PHE A 14 51.99 20.20 1.14
N VAL A 15 52.03 21.29 1.90
CA VAL A 15 51.01 21.59 2.90
C VAL A 15 49.68 21.95 2.24
N GLN A 16 49.72 22.67 1.11
CA GLN A 16 48.51 23.02 0.35
C GLN A 16 47.89 21.79 -0.33
N ASP A 17 48.69 20.93 -0.96
CA ASP A 17 48.23 19.68 -1.58
C ASP A 17 47.53 18.78 -0.56
N LYS A 18 48.13 18.60 0.63
CA LYS A 18 47.49 17.87 1.72
C LYS A 18 46.19 18.53 2.21
N ILE A 19 46.14 19.85 2.28
CA ILE A 19 44.90 20.58 2.65
C ILE A 19 43.81 20.40 1.58
N TYR A 20 44.17 20.38 0.29
CA TYR A 20 43.24 20.14 -0.80
C TYR A 20 42.72 18.70 -0.83
N GLU A 21 43.60 17.71 -0.63
CA GLU A 21 43.22 16.30 -0.48
C GLU A 21 42.23 16.12 0.68
N LEU A 22 42.54 16.68 1.86
CA LEU A 22 41.65 16.64 3.03
C LEU A 22 40.28 17.31 2.79
N LYS A 23 40.26 18.43 2.05
CA LYS A 23 38.99 19.10 1.67
C LYS A 23 38.15 18.24 0.72
N GLY A 24 38.76 17.64 -0.30
CA GLY A 24 38.06 16.75 -1.24
C GLY A 24 37.51 15.48 -0.57
N HIS A 25 38.19 14.95 0.45
CA HIS A 25 37.68 13.84 1.26
C HIS A 25 36.51 14.23 2.16
N LYS A 26 36.49 15.46 2.69
CA LYS A 26 35.37 16.00 3.49
C LYS A 26 34.12 16.22 2.64
N GLU A 27 34.28 16.78 1.45
CA GLU A 27 33.17 17.05 0.52
C GLU A 27 32.47 15.76 0.07
N LYS A 28 33.24 14.72 -0.27
CA LYS A 28 32.70 13.38 -0.57
C LYS A 28 31.99 12.72 0.62
N ALA A 29 32.48 12.94 1.85
CA ALA A 29 31.85 12.43 3.05
C ALA A 29 30.51 13.16 3.33
N ASP A 30 30.47 14.47 3.13
CA ASP A 30 29.26 15.29 3.27
C ASP A 30 28.20 14.96 2.18
N GLU A 31 28.63 14.70 0.94
CA GLU A 31 27.76 14.20 -0.15
C GLU A 31 27.19 12.82 0.17
N THR A 32 28.04 11.88 0.61
CA THR A 32 27.62 10.52 0.96
C THR A 32 26.65 10.53 2.15
N LYS A 33 26.86 11.42 3.12
CA LYS A 33 25.96 11.60 4.26
C LYS A 33 24.59 12.13 3.83
N LYS A 34 24.54 13.16 2.97
CA LYS A 34 23.29 13.68 2.40
C LYS A 34 22.52 12.65 1.60
N ASP A 35 23.21 11.80 0.84
CA ASP A 35 22.56 10.74 0.08
C ASP A 35 22.02 9.62 0.98
N ASN A 36 22.69 9.33 2.10
CA ASN A 36 22.17 8.37 3.08
C ASN A 36 20.96 8.92 3.84
N GLU A 37 21.02 10.18 4.29
CA GLU A 37 19.89 10.88 4.93
C GLU A 37 18.67 10.92 3.99
N ARG A 38 18.87 11.24 2.70
CA ARG A 38 17.78 11.24 1.71
C ARG A 38 17.17 9.86 1.50
N LYS A 39 17.97 8.78 1.55
CA LYS A 39 17.46 7.40 1.47
C LYS A 39 16.65 7.03 2.70
N GLU A 40 17.10 7.38 3.90
CA GLU A 40 16.37 7.15 5.15
C GLU A 40 15.04 7.92 5.17
N GLU A 41 15.05 9.19 4.75
CA GLU A 41 13.83 9.98 4.56
C GLU A 41 12.89 9.35 3.54
N LEU A 42 13.41 8.80 2.44
CA LEU A 42 12.62 8.07 1.44
C LEU A 42 11.98 6.82 2.05
N HIS A 43 12.73 6.03 2.83
CA HIS A 43 12.22 4.83 3.48
C HIS A 43 11.13 5.15 4.52
N LEU A 44 11.33 6.21 5.30
CA LEU A 44 10.31 6.71 6.24
C LEU A 44 9.08 7.24 5.50
N TRP A 45 9.29 7.95 4.39
CA TRP A 45 8.20 8.45 3.55
C TRP A 45 7.40 7.29 2.93
N PHE A 46 8.06 6.28 2.35
CA PHE A 46 7.40 5.10 1.82
C PHE A 46 6.65 4.33 2.91
N GLY A 47 7.25 4.12 4.10
CA GLY A 47 6.56 3.48 5.23
C GLY A 47 5.30 4.25 5.65
N LYS A 48 5.36 5.58 5.70
CA LYS A 48 4.22 6.44 6.03
C LYS A 48 3.13 6.43 4.95
N VAL A 49 3.51 6.40 3.68
CA VAL A 49 2.56 6.33 2.56
C VAL A 49 1.88 4.96 2.50
N ILE A 50 2.62 3.88 2.67
CA ILE A 50 2.07 2.52 2.73
C ILE A 50 1.13 2.37 3.93
N GLY A 51 1.53 2.83 5.12
CA GLY A 51 0.67 2.80 6.31
C GLY A 51 -0.59 3.66 6.17
N LYS A 52 -0.56 4.73 5.36
CA LYS A 52 -1.74 5.55 5.07
C LYS A 52 -2.63 4.94 3.97
N LEU A 53 -2.04 4.23 3.01
CA LEU A 53 -2.77 3.48 1.97
C LEU A 53 -3.49 2.26 2.55
N GLU A 54 -2.91 1.59 3.55
CA GLU A 54 -3.51 0.46 4.26
C GLU A 54 -4.74 0.86 5.10
N GLN A 55 -4.85 2.15 5.46
CA GLN A 55 -6.02 2.72 6.14
C GLN A 55 -7.08 3.29 5.20
N ILE A 56 -6.92 3.19 3.88
CA ILE A 56 -8.02 3.50 2.97
C ILE A 56 -9.01 2.34 3.10
N PRO A 57 -10.25 2.56 3.61
CA PRO A 57 -11.25 1.52 3.59
C PRO A 57 -11.34 1.03 2.14
N GLN A 58 -11.10 -0.25 1.89
CA GLN A 58 -11.22 -0.79 0.55
C GLN A 58 -12.70 -0.67 0.17
N ILE A 59 -13.03 0.42 -0.50
CA ILE A 59 -14.35 0.71 -1.02
C ILE A 59 -14.58 -0.31 -2.14
N LYS A 60 -15.19 -1.43 -1.77
CA LYS A 60 -15.48 -2.54 -2.68
C LYS A 60 -16.91 -2.37 -3.21
N GLY A 61 -17.09 -2.70 -4.49
CA GLY A 61 -18.43 -2.78 -5.07
C GLY A 61 -19.15 -4.04 -4.59
N ALA A 62 -20.47 -3.95 -4.47
CA ALA A 62 -21.35 -5.08 -4.19
C ALA A 62 -21.13 -6.18 -5.26
N PRO A 63 -20.85 -7.44 -4.89
CA PRO A 63 -20.82 -8.53 -5.84
C PRO A 63 -22.20 -8.74 -6.47
N ASN A 64 -22.21 -9.40 -7.63
CA ASN A 64 -23.43 -9.93 -8.21
C ASN A 64 -23.76 -11.26 -7.56
N LEU A 65 -24.87 -11.30 -6.83
CA LEU A 65 -25.41 -12.45 -6.13
C LEU A 65 -26.63 -13.04 -6.86
N GLN A 66 -27.13 -12.39 -7.92
CA GLN A 66 -28.29 -12.85 -8.65
C GLN A 66 -28.04 -14.21 -9.31
N ARG A 67 -29.05 -15.08 -9.27
CA ARG A 67 -29.03 -16.46 -9.79
C ARG A 67 -28.07 -17.43 -9.08
N LEU A 68 -27.43 -17.00 -8.00
CA LEU A 68 -26.68 -17.88 -7.12
C LEU A 68 -27.60 -18.48 -6.07
N ASP A 69 -27.22 -19.62 -5.52
CA ASP A 69 -27.85 -20.11 -4.29
C ASP A 69 -27.42 -19.26 -3.09
N PHE A 70 -28.18 -19.33 -1.98
CA PHE A 70 -27.91 -18.56 -0.78
C PHE A 70 -26.50 -18.81 -0.19
N ILE A 71 -25.98 -20.04 -0.27
CA ILE A 71 -24.67 -20.41 0.27
C ILE A 71 -23.56 -19.83 -0.60
N GLU A 72 -23.65 -20.01 -1.93
CA GLU A 72 -22.74 -19.40 -2.92
C GLU A 72 -22.75 -17.88 -2.81
N ALA A 73 -23.92 -17.28 -2.65
CA ALA A 73 -24.06 -15.84 -2.49
C ALA A 73 -23.36 -15.34 -1.20
N MET A 74 -23.53 -16.07 -0.10
CA MET A 74 -22.90 -15.76 1.18
C MET A 74 -21.38 -15.90 1.11
N GLU A 75 -20.86 -16.97 0.48
CA GLU A 75 -19.43 -17.17 0.28
C GLU A 75 -18.84 -16.01 -0.54
N ARG A 76 -19.47 -15.67 -1.67
CA ARG A 76 -19.02 -14.60 -2.56
C ARG A 76 -19.02 -13.23 -1.91
N ALA A 77 -20.03 -12.93 -1.10
CA ALA A 77 -20.09 -11.70 -0.32
C ALA A 77 -19.05 -11.68 0.80
N GLY A 78 -18.87 -12.81 1.49
CA GLY A 78 -17.91 -12.99 2.58
C GLY A 78 -16.47 -12.78 2.15
N GLU A 79 -16.07 -13.25 0.96
CA GLU A 79 -14.73 -12.99 0.37
C GLU A 79 -14.40 -11.49 0.28
N LEU A 80 -15.43 -10.66 0.10
CA LEU A 80 -15.31 -9.22 -0.05
C LEU A 80 -15.52 -8.46 1.27
N GLY A 81 -15.91 -9.15 2.34
CA GLY A 81 -16.22 -8.57 3.64
C GLY A 81 -17.62 -7.97 3.72
N PHE A 82 -18.56 -8.48 2.93
CA PHE A 82 -19.98 -8.13 2.98
C PHE A 82 -20.79 -9.22 3.66
N GLN A 83 -21.93 -8.83 4.23
CA GLN A 83 -22.88 -9.73 4.86
C GLN A 83 -24.14 -9.85 4.00
N VAL A 84 -24.67 -11.07 3.84
CA VAL A 84 -25.90 -11.30 3.09
C VAL A 84 -27.05 -11.48 4.06
N VAL A 85 -28.15 -10.76 3.83
CA VAL A 85 -29.36 -10.82 4.66
C VAL A 85 -30.55 -11.15 3.76
N VAL A 86 -31.31 -12.17 4.12
CA VAL A 86 -32.56 -12.51 3.42
C VAL A 86 -33.62 -11.51 3.85
N TRP A 87 -34.13 -10.73 2.90
CA TRP A 87 -35.17 -9.73 3.12
C TRP A 87 -36.57 -10.32 2.92
N ASP A 88 -36.73 -11.15 1.90
CA ASP A 88 -38.02 -11.75 1.53
C ASP A 88 -37.84 -13.06 0.77
N GLU A 89 -38.91 -13.83 0.63
CA GLU A 89 -38.98 -15.05 -0.17
C GLU A 89 -40.16 -14.96 -1.15
N ASP A 90 -39.90 -15.15 -2.45
CA ASP A 90 -40.91 -15.01 -3.51
C ASP A 90 -41.26 -16.38 -4.13
N PRO A 91 -42.52 -16.84 -4.03
CA PRO A 91 -42.99 -18.07 -4.65
C PRO A 91 -43.37 -17.91 -6.14
N SER A 92 -43.25 -16.72 -6.72
CA SER A 92 -43.69 -16.41 -8.10
C SER A 92 -42.79 -17.01 -9.18
N HIS A 93 -41.70 -17.69 -8.81
CA HIS A 93 -40.71 -18.28 -9.70
C HIS A 93 -40.62 -19.81 -9.57
N PRO A 94 -41.67 -20.57 -9.95
CA PRO A 94 -41.69 -22.04 -9.84
C PRO A 94 -40.70 -22.75 -10.79
N GLU A 95 -40.12 -22.00 -11.73
CA GLU A 95 -39.12 -22.50 -12.69
C GLU A 95 -37.70 -22.58 -12.10
N LEU A 96 -37.46 -21.90 -10.98
CA LEU A 96 -36.17 -21.86 -10.30
C LEU A 96 -36.19 -22.79 -9.07
N PRO A 97 -35.08 -23.45 -8.74
CA PRO A 97 -34.94 -24.16 -7.48
C PRO A 97 -35.19 -23.21 -6.29
N PRO A 98 -35.73 -23.69 -5.16
CA PRO A 98 -35.87 -22.89 -3.94
C PRO A 98 -34.49 -22.48 -3.40
N GLY A 99 -34.41 -21.31 -2.78
CA GLY A 99 -33.18 -20.76 -2.20
C GLY A 99 -32.25 -20.07 -3.19
N VAL A 100 -32.73 -19.73 -4.39
CA VAL A 100 -31.98 -18.97 -5.40
C VAL A 100 -32.25 -17.47 -5.25
N VAL A 101 -31.21 -16.65 -5.33
CA VAL A 101 -31.34 -15.19 -5.29
C VAL A 101 -31.96 -14.67 -6.58
N ILE A 102 -33.16 -14.12 -6.50
CA ILE A 102 -33.85 -13.48 -7.64
C ILE A 102 -33.64 -11.97 -7.68
N TYR A 103 -33.39 -11.38 -6.52
CA TYR A 103 -33.22 -9.95 -6.37
C TYR A 103 -32.17 -9.65 -5.31
N GLN A 104 -31.40 -8.59 -5.54
CA GLN A 104 -30.47 -8.06 -4.57
C GLN A 104 -30.62 -6.54 -4.46
N ASN A 105 -30.40 -6.02 -3.27
CA ASN A 105 -30.31 -4.60 -2.98
C ASN A 105 -29.19 -4.37 -1.94
N PRO A 106 -28.19 -3.53 -2.23
CA PRO A 106 -28.01 -2.71 -3.43
C PRO A 106 -27.63 -3.51 -4.69
N PRO A 107 -27.82 -2.93 -5.89
CA PRO A 107 -27.49 -3.60 -7.16
C PRO A 107 -25.98 -3.85 -7.28
N PRO A 108 -25.58 -4.85 -8.10
CA PRO A 108 -24.19 -5.21 -8.27
C PRO A 108 -23.35 -4.03 -8.77
N GLY A 109 -22.12 -3.91 -8.26
CA GLY A 109 -21.23 -2.79 -8.55
C GLY A 109 -21.49 -1.53 -7.72
N THR A 110 -22.56 -1.50 -6.90
CA THR A 110 -22.79 -0.39 -5.97
C THR A 110 -21.69 -0.35 -4.93
N VAL A 111 -21.13 0.82 -4.71
CA VAL A 111 -20.15 1.04 -3.65
C VAL A 111 -20.81 0.87 -2.29
N ILE A 112 -20.39 -0.14 -1.52
CA ILE A 112 -20.83 -0.36 -0.15
C ILE A 112 -19.66 -0.09 0.80
N ASN A 113 -19.95 0.47 1.97
CA ASN A 113 -18.97 0.58 3.04
C ASN A 113 -18.46 -0.83 3.46
N PRO A 114 -17.21 -0.95 3.93
CA PRO A 114 -16.70 -2.21 4.48
C PRO A 114 -17.62 -2.75 5.58
N GLY A 115 -17.96 -4.04 5.52
CA GLY A 115 -18.88 -4.67 6.48
C GLY A 115 -20.36 -4.41 6.22
N GLY A 116 -20.71 -3.73 5.13
CA GLY A 116 -22.10 -3.46 4.78
C GLY A 116 -22.89 -4.73 4.39
N GLU A 117 -24.21 -4.58 4.45
CA GLU A 117 -25.17 -5.65 4.23
C GLU A 117 -25.75 -5.59 2.81
N ILE A 118 -25.97 -6.77 2.22
CA ILE A 118 -26.64 -6.95 0.94
C ILE A 118 -27.92 -7.72 1.22
N GLN A 119 -29.05 -7.06 0.97
CA GLN A 119 -30.37 -7.65 1.09
C GLN A 119 -30.65 -8.47 -0.17
N VAL A 120 -31.11 -9.71 0.01
CA VAL A 120 -31.49 -10.60 -1.08
C VAL A 120 -32.91 -11.09 -0.90
N VAL A 121 -33.58 -11.33 -2.03
CA VAL A 121 -34.85 -12.05 -2.07
C VAL A 121 -34.58 -13.42 -2.67
N LEU A 122 -35.04 -14.46 -1.99
CA LEU A 122 -34.86 -15.84 -2.40
C LEU A 122 -36.14 -16.39 -3.05
N THR A 123 -36.02 -17.45 -3.83
CA THR A 123 -37.15 -18.26 -4.27
C THR A 123 -37.64 -19.18 -3.16
N SER A 124 -38.97 -19.30 -3.00
CA SER A 124 -39.59 -20.28 -2.09
C SER A 124 -39.99 -21.57 -2.79
#